data_AF-A0A534IT87-F1
#
_entry.id   AF-A0A534IT87-F1
#
_cell.length_a   1.000
_cell.length_b   1.000
_cell.length_c   1.000
_cell.angle_alpha   90.00
_cell.angle_beta   90.00
_cell.angle_gamma   90.00
#
_symmetry.space_group_name_H-M   'P 1'
#
loop_
_entity.id
_entity.type
_entity.pdbx_description
1 polymer ?
#
loop_
_entity_poly.entity_id
_entity_poly.type
_entity_poly.pdbx_seq_one_letter_code
_entity_poly.pdbx_strand_id
1 'polypeptide(L)' 'MIAAPSPALIVWHHAAIPRLVMEIAGKLPGCPIHWPDGRFDLIWILERNAPRAGWSFSQVSQRLLPGDGTDVAPP' A
#
# COMPACT_ATOMS: atom_id res chain seq x y z
N MET A 1 6.53 -22.27 -3.84
CA MET A 1 6.65 -20.87 -3.37
C MET A 1 7.22 -20.05 -4.51
N ILE A 2 6.44 -19.14 -5.10
CA ILE A 2 6.95 -18.25 -6.15
C ILE A 2 7.67 -17.11 -5.45
N ALA A 3 9.01 -17.15 -5.46
CA ALA A 3 9.82 -15.98 -5.20
C ALA A 3 10.14 -15.35 -6.56
N ALA A 4 9.51 -14.22 -6.86
CA ALA A 4 9.89 -13.42 -8.02
C ALA A 4 10.95 -12.39 -7.56
N PRO A 5 12.00 -12.15 -8.35
CA PRO A 5 13.01 -11.15 -8.03
C PRO A 5 12.49 -9.71 -8.16
N SER A 6 11.28 -9.53 -8.71
CA SER A 6 10.64 -8.23 -8.96
C SER A 6 9.50 -7.95 -7.98
N PRO A 7 9.16 -6.68 -7.72
CA PRO A 7 8.00 -6.32 -6.91
C PRO A 7 6.71 -6.96 -7.43
N ALA A 8 5.84 -7.38 -6.51
CA ALA A 8 4.52 -7.89 -6.83
C ALA A 8 3.47 -6.77 -6.68
N LEU A 9 2.58 -6.64 -7.68
CA LEU A 9 1.39 -5.80 -7.57
C LEU A 9 0.20 -6.69 -7.19
N ILE A 10 -0.49 -6.32 -6.11
CA ILE A 10 -1.70 -7.00 -5.64
C ILE A 10 -2.88 -6.04 -5.88
N VAL A 11 -3.82 -6.45 -6.73
CA VAL A 11 -5.07 -5.72 -6.97
C VAL A 11 -6.18 -6.43 -6.21
N TRP A 12 -6.84 -5.73 -5.29
CA TRP A 12 -7.82 -6.32 -4.38
C TRP A 12 -8.89 -5.31 -3.95
N HIS A 13 -9.90 -5.78 -3.20
CA HIS A 13 -10.90 -4.90 -2.61
C HIS A 13 -10.28 -3.98 -1.54
N HIS A 14 -10.36 -2.67 -1.74
CA HIS A 14 -9.67 -1.65 -0.94
C HIS A 14 -9.90 -1.78 0.58
N ALA A 15 -11.12 -2.12 1.02
CA ALA A 15 -11.43 -2.29 2.45
C ALA A 15 -10.65 -3.44 3.12
N ALA A 16 -10.13 -4.40 2.35
CA ALA A 16 -9.32 -5.51 2.87
C ALA A 16 -7.81 -5.26 2.80
N ILE A 17 -7.36 -4.21 2.10
CA ILE A 17 -5.92 -3.90 1.93
C ILE A 17 -5.23 -3.58 3.27
N PRO A 18 -5.81 -2.79 4.20
CA PRO A 18 -5.17 -2.53 5.49
C PRO A 18 -4.89 -3.80 6.29
N ARG A 19 -5.81 -4.77 6.28
CA ARG A 19 -5.59 -6.07 6.91
C ARG A 19 -4.48 -6.84 6.20
N LEU A 20 -4.45 -6.84 4.88
CA LEU A 20 -3.37 -7.49 4.12
C LEU A 20 -1.99 -6.91 4.47
N VAL A 21 -1.87 -5.58 4.58
CA VAL A 21 -0.63 -4.94 5.02
C VAL A 21 -0.24 -5.36 6.43
N MET A 22 -1.20 -5.43 7.36
CA MET A 22 -0.94 -5.91 8.72
C MET A 22 -0.40 -7.35 8.73
N GLU A 23 -0.97 -8.24 7.93
CA GLU A 23 -0.51 -9.64 7.83
C GLU A 23 0.88 -9.78 7.17
N ILE A 24 1.24 -8.88 6.24
CA ILE A 24 2.54 -8.91 5.52
C ILE A 24 3.65 -8.25 6.34
N ALA A 25 3.36 -7.10 6.93
CA ALA A 25 4.36 -6.16 7.42
C ALA A 25 4.14 -5.69 8.87
N GLY A 26 3.02 -6.07 9.48
CA GLY A 26 2.63 -5.58 10.81
C GLY A 26 2.20 -4.12 10.79
N LYS A 27 2.24 -3.48 11.96
CA LYS A 27 1.90 -2.06 12.11
C LYS A 27 3.05 -1.19 11.60
N LEU A 28 2.77 -0.33 10.62
CA LEU A 28 3.76 0.56 10.03
C LEU A 28 3.49 2.03 10.39
N PRO A 29 4.52 2.83 10.72
CA PRO A 29 4.36 4.26 10.90
C PRO A 29 3.78 4.92 9.63
N GLY A 30 2.75 5.74 9.80
CA GLY A 30 2.11 6.49 8.70
C GLY A 30 1.22 5.66 7.77
N CYS A 31 1.06 4.35 8.01
CA CYS A 31 0.08 3.52 7.31
C CYS A 31 -1.30 3.69 7.96
N PRO A 32 -2.33 4.15 7.23
CA PRO A 32 -3.68 4.23 7.75
C PRO A 32 -4.23 2.87 8.19
N ILE A 33 -5.05 2.86 9.24
CA ILE A 33 -5.74 1.64 9.72
C ILE A 33 -6.93 1.24 8.82
N HIS A 34 -7.44 2.19 8.04
CA HIS A 34 -8.49 2.02 7.06
C HIS A 34 -8.02 2.56 5.73
N TRP A 35 -8.51 1.96 4.65
CA TRP A 35 -8.29 2.55 3.34
C TRP A 35 -9.06 3.88 3.27
N PRO A 36 -8.45 4.98 2.80
CA PRO A 36 -9.09 6.29 2.76
C PRO A 36 -10.36 6.29 1.89
N ASP A 37 -11.46 6.81 2.43
CA ASP A 37 -12.73 6.87 1.70
C ASP A 37 -12.61 7.68 0.41
N GLY A 38 -13.29 7.20 -0.65
CA GLY A 38 -13.31 7.87 -1.95
C GLY A 38 -11.98 7.84 -2.73
N ARG A 39 -10.94 7.20 -2.19
CA ARG A 39 -9.66 7.03 -2.88
C ARG A 39 -9.63 5.65 -3.53
N PHE A 40 -9.65 5.58 -4.85
CA PHE A 40 -9.45 4.32 -5.58
C PHE A 40 -8.19 4.35 -6.44
N ASP A 41 -7.48 5.48 -6.36
CA ASP A 41 -6.34 5.89 -7.15
C ASP A 41 -5.01 5.65 -6.42
N LEU A 42 -5.04 5.07 -5.21
CA LEU A 42 -3.83 4.88 -4.40
C LEU A 42 -3.16 3.53 -4.68
N ILE A 43 -1.83 3.55 -4.72
CA ILE A 43 -0.99 2.37 -4.49
C ILE A 43 -0.33 2.53 -3.14
N TRP A 44 -0.46 1.52 -2.28
CA TRP A 44 0.34 1.38 -1.08
C TRP A 44 1.61 0.60 -1.39
N ILE A 45 2.76 1.16 -1.05
CA ILE A 45 4.08 0.60 -1.32
C ILE A 45 4.67 0.08 -0.02
N LEU A 46 4.97 -1.21 0.02
CA LEU A 46 5.70 -1.87 1.11
C LEU A 46 7.10 -2.22 0.61
N GLU A 47 8.13 -1.69 1.27
CA GLU A 47 9.53 -1.91 0.91
C GLU A 47 10.33 -2.45 2.09
N ARG A 48 11.31 -3.30 1.82
CA ARG A 48 12.31 -3.73 2.81
C ARG A 48 13.66 -3.90 2.14
N ASN A 49 14.73 -3.45 2.79
CA ASN A 49 16.07 -3.41 2.20
C ASN A 49 16.84 -4.73 2.31
N ALA A 50 16.29 -5.73 3.01
CA ALA A 50 16.87 -7.07 3.13
C ALA A 50 15.79 -8.08 3.58
N PRO A 51 15.99 -9.41 3.41
CA PRO A 51 14.99 -10.42 3.78
C PRO A 51 14.52 -10.39 5.25
N ARG A 52 15.33 -9.84 6.16
CA ARG A 52 15.04 -9.71 7.60
C ARG A 52 14.92 -8.26 8.07
N ALA A 53 15.00 -7.28 7.17
CA ALA A 53 14.75 -5.89 7.52
C ALA A 53 13.26 -5.67 7.77
N GLY A 54 12.93 -4.70 8.62
CA GLY A 54 11.57 -4.20 8.76
C GLY A 54 11.05 -3.61 7.45
N TRP A 55 9.74 -3.57 7.32
CA TRP A 55 9.07 -2.93 6.20
C TRP A 55 8.92 -1.43 6.43
N SER A 56 8.96 -0.66 5.35
CA SER A 56 8.53 0.75 5.30
C SER A 56 7.27 0.90 4.48
N PHE A 57 6.48 1.92 4.80
CA PHE A 57 5.26 2.27 4.09
C PHE A 57 5.44 3.60 3.37
N SER A 58 5.03 3.64 2.11
CA SER A 58 4.71 4.87 1.40
C SER A 58 3.48 4.65 0.52
N GLN A 59 2.96 5.71 -0.09
CA GLN A 59 1.86 5.58 -1.03
C GLN A 59 2.00 6.59 -2.16
N VAL A 60 1.40 6.28 -3.30
CA VAL A 60 1.37 7.14 -4.48
C VAL A 60 -0.05 7.19 -5.04
N SER A 61 -0.46 8.35 -5.57
CA SER A 61 -1.66 8.45 -6.40
C SER A 61 -1.31 8.17 -7.86
N GLN A 62 -2.02 7.23 -8.49
CA GLN A 62 -1.82 6.84 -9.88
C GLN A 62 -2.35 7.87 -10.87
N ARG A 63 -3.38 8.65 -10.49
CA ARG A 63 -3.99 9.72 -11.29
C ARG A 63 -4.37 9.28 -12.71
N LEU A 64 -5.06 8.15 -12.81
CA LEU A 64 -5.42 7.54 -14.09
C LEU A 64 -6.78 8.04 -14.62
N LEU A 65 -7.65 8.53 -13.73
CA LEU A 65 -9.00 8.95 -14.07
C LEU A 65 -9.29 10.40 -13.66
N PRO A 66 -10.20 11.10 -14.37
CA PRO A 66 -10.73 12.37 -13.92
C PRO A 66 -11.39 12.24 -12.55
N GLY A 67 -10.98 13.07 -11.59
CA GLY A 67 -11.46 13.02 -10.21
C GLY A 67 -10.48 12.41 -9.21
N ASP A 68 -9.37 11.82 -9.68
CA ASP A 68 -8.31 11.32 -8.80
C ASP A 68 -7.62 12.45 -8.02
N GLY A 69 -7.37 12.20 -6.73
CA GLY A 69 -6.72 13.17 -5.85
C GLY A 69 -5.26 13.38 -6.21
N THR A 70 -4.75 14.61 -6.12
CA THR A 70 -3.34 14.91 -6.45
C THR A 70 -2.36 14.59 -5.32
N ASP A 71 -2.85 14.19 -4.15
CA ASP A 71 -2.08 14.02 -2.93
C ASP A 71 -2.17 12.59 -2.40
N VAL A 72 -1.16 12.23 -1.61
CA VAL A 72 -1.10 11.10 -0.70
C VAL A 72 -2.20 11.26 0.36
N ALA A 73 -2.88 10.18 0.77
CA ALA A 73 -3.88 10.31 1.83
C ALA A 73 -3.23 10.59 3.20
N PRO A 74 -3.85 11.40 4.07
CA PRO A 74 -3.34 11.59 5.43
C PRO A 74 -3.28 10.26 6.21
N PRO A 75 -2.37 10.15 7.19
CA PRO A 75 -2.17 8.93 7.99
C PRO A 75 -3.40 8.57 8.84
#